data_AF-A0A6N9R9Q5-F1
#
_entry.id   AF-A0A6N9R9Q5-F1
#
_cell.length_a   1.000
_cell.length_b   1.000
_cell.length_c   1.000
_cell.angle_alpha   90.00
_cell.angle_beta   90.00
_cell.angle_gamma   90.00
#
_symmetry.space_group_name_H-M   'P 1'
#
loop_
_entity.id
_entity.type
_entity.pdbx_description
1 polymer ?
#
loop_
_entity_poly.entity_id
_entity_poly.type
_entity_poly.pdbx_seq_one_letter_code
_entity_poly.pdbx_strand_id
1 'polypeptide(L)'
;MLHPAHVVHLPILRTLIRDGAANGTLDRELAADTRESALFFSNLRQALKTGYFVEEDPRTGDLTTVAVPGYVYIPDRGAASAPIGFGLFRATGFGYELWLTGVEAAWRGHGHGRAMVDALLNTPEGKRAYVMRVHRFGRDSAAMAHLLSSLGYACARESARHSWYVRADAPPGLAEYIRTATSAAPAVH
;
A
#
# COMPACT_ATOMS: atom_id res chain seq x y z
N MET A 1 -15.10 0.35 -10.10
CA MET A 1 -15.22 1.57 -9.26
C MET A 1 -14.47 1.43 -7.95
N LEU A 2 -14.03 2.56 -7.38
CA LEU A 2 -13.48 2.64 -6.02
C LEU A 2 -14.53 3.19 -5.05
N HIS A 3 -14.54 2.64 -3.84
CA HIS A 3 -15.34 3.14 -2.73
C HIS A 3 -14.44 3.36 -1.50
N PRO A 4 -14.70 4.37 -0.65
CA PRO A 4 -13.99 4.51 0.60
C PRO A 4 -14.04 3.22 1.43
N ALA A 5 -12.89 2.84 2.00
CA ALA A 5 -12.80 1.68 2.86
C ALA A 5 -13.35 2.01 4.25
N HIS A 6 -14.16 1.11 4.80
CA HIS A 6 -14.74 1.21 6.14
C HIS A 6 -14.43 -0.05 6.93
N VAL A 7 -14.68 -0.01 8.24
CA VAL A 7 -14.44 -1.14 9.16
C VAL A 7 -15.12 -2.44 8.72
N VAL A 8 -16.26 -2.36 8.01
CA VAL A 8 -16.98 -3.51 7.46
C VAL A 8 -16.17 -4.27 6.39
N HIS A 9 -15.21 -3.61 5.74
CA HIS A 9 -14.31 -4.21 4.75
C HIS A 9 -13.06 -4.86 5.38
N LEU A 10 -12.85 -4.72 6.69
CA LEU A 10 -11.68 -5.30 7.36
C LEU A 10 -11.50 -6.82 7.10
N PRO A 11 -12.56 -7.66 7.04
CA PRO A 11 -12.39 -9.08 6.71
C PRO A 11 -11.70 -9.30 5.36
N ILE A 12 -12.17 -8.64 4.29
CA ILE A 12 -11.56 -8.81 2.96
C ILE A 12 -10.15 -8.21 2.89
N LEU A 13 -9.92 -7.04 3.51
CA LEU A 13 -8.58 -6.46 3.61
C LEU A 13 -7.62 -7.40 4.34
N ARG A 14 -8.04 -8.00 5.45
CA ARG A 14 -7.23 -8.97 6.20
C ARG A 14 -6.89 -10.19 5.35
N THR A 15 -7.86 -10.76 4.65
CA THR A 15 -7.63 -11.90 3.75
C THR A 15 -6.60 -11.57 2.68
N LEU A 16 -6.75 -10.42 2.01
CA LEU A 16 -5.84 -10.02 0.94
C LEU A 16 -4.45 -9.64 1.44
N ILE A 17 -4.34 -9.00 2.61
CA ILE A 17 -3.05 -8.69 3.24
C ILE A 17 -2.33 -9.98 3.64
N ARG A 18 -3.03 -10.94 4.24
CA ARG A 18 -2.47 -12.25 4.60
C ARG A 18 -1.99 -13.02 3.37
N ASP A 19 -2.80 -13.05 2.30
CA ASP A 19 -2.42 -13.68 1.03
C ASP A 19 -1.19 -13.01 0.41
N GLY A 20 -1.15 -11.68 0.37
CA GLY A 20 0.02 -10.94 -0.11
C GLY A 20 1.28 -11.24 0.71
N ALA A 21 1.16 -11.30 2.03
CA ALA A 21 2.25 -11.65 2.93
C ALA A 21 2.75 -13.09 2.70
N ALA A 22 1.84 -14.05 2.55
CA ALA A 22 2.17 -15.44 2.29
C ALA A 22 2.87 -15.64 0.93
N ASN A 23 2.52 -14.83 -0.06
CA ASN A 23 3.12 -14.85 -1.41
C ASN A 23 4.33 -13.92 -1.55
N GLY A 24 4.78 -13.30 -0.46
CA GLY A 24 5.98 -12.44 -0.41
C GLY A 24 5.82 -11.09 -1.10
N THR A 25 4.60 -10.66 -1.42
CA THR A 25 4.32 -9.33 -1.99
C THR A 25 4.11 -8.26 -0.91
N LEU A 26 3.84 -8.68 0.33
CA LEU A 26 3.76 -7.84 1.54
C LEU A 26 4.65 -8.41 2.65
N ASP A 27 4.68 -7.74 3.81
CA ASP A 27 5.46 -8.18 4.96
C ASP A 27 5.02 -9.58 5.43
N ARG A 28 5.97 -10.52 5.43
CA ARG A 28 5.77 -11.93 5.80
C ARG A 28 5.18 -12.10 7.20
N GLU A 29 5.46 -11.17 8.12
CA GLU A 29 4.97 -11.26 9.51
C GLU A 29 3.45 -11.15 9.57
N LEU A 30 2.83 -10.51 8.57
CA LEU A 30 1.38 -10.39 8.46
C LEU A 30 0.71 -11.70 8.02
N ALA A 31 1.46 -12.71 7.55
CA ALA A 31 0.89 -13.98 7.10
C ALA A 31 0.41 -14.87 8.26
N ALA A 32 1.08 -14.81 9.41
CA ALA A 32 0.81 -15.65 10.57
C ALA A 32 -0.02 -14.92 11.64
N ASP A 33 -0.56 -15.64 12.62
CA ASP A 33 -1.25 -15.07 13.79
C ASP A 33 -0.23 -14.77 14.91
N THR A 34 0.64 -13.81 14.67
CA THR A 34 1.61 -13.32 15.68
C THR A 34 1.06 -12.11 16.44
N ARG A 35 1.71 -11.74 17.55
CA ARG A 35 1.38 -10.53 18.32
C ARG A 35 1.47 -9.28 17.44
N GLU A 36 2.49 -9.21 16.59
CA GLU A 36 2.78 -8.10 15.68
C GLU A 36 1.66 -7.99 14.64
N SER A 37 1.25 -9.11 14.04
CA SER A 37 0.13 -9.15 13.09
C SER A 37 -1.19 -8.71 13.74
N ALA A 38 -1.44 -9.13 15.00
CA ALA A 38 -2.65 -8.78 15.73
C ALA A 38 -2.70 -7.28 16.04
N LEU A 39 -1.57 -6.69 16.45
CA LEU A 39 -1.43 -5.25 16.66
C LEU A 39 -1.65 -4.48 15.37
N PHE A 40 -1.02 -4.91 14.27
CA PHE A 40 -1.20 -4.31 12.95
C PHE A 40 -2.69 -4.28 12.53
N PHE A 41 -3.40 -5.42 12.62
CA PHE A 41 -4.81 -5.47 12.24
C PHE A 41 -5.73 -4.73 13.22
N SER A 42 -5.33 -4.56 14.48
CA SER A 42 -6.03 -3.70 15.44
C SER A 42 -5.89 -2.23 15.05
N ASN A 43 -4.68 -1.77 14.73
CA ASN A 43 -4.42 -0.41 14.28
C ASN A 43 -5.08 -0.14 12.92
N LEU A 44 -5.11 -1.12 12.02
CA LEU A 44 -5.84 -1.02 10.76
C LEU A 44 -7.35 -0.89 10.98
N ARG A 45 -7.92 -1.64 11.92
CA ARG A 45 -9.34 -1.50 12.30
C ARG A 45 -9.62 -0.08 12.80
N GLN A 46 -8.74 0.50 13.60
CA GLN A 46 -8.87 1.87 14.08
C GLN A 46 -8.76 2.87 12.93
N ALA A 47 -7.77 2.72 12.04
CA ALA A 47 -7.61 3.57 10.87
C ALA A 47 -8.85 3.56 9.95
N LEU A 48 -9.48 2.40 9.75
CA LEU A 48 -10.72 2.30 8.97
C LEU A 48 -11.94 2.96 9.65
N LYS A 49 -11.84 3.31 10.94
CA LYS A 49 -12.87 4.06 11.68
C LYS A 49 -12.56 5.56 11.76
N THR A 50 -11.30 5.92 11.97
CA THR A 50 -10.88 7.28 12.31
C THR A 50 -10.12 7.99 11.19
N GLY A 51 -9.61 7.25 10.21
CA GLY A 51 -8.68 7.73 9.19
C GLY A 51 -7.21 7.71 9.62
N TYR A 52 -6.90 7.32 10.87
CA TYR A 52 -5.55 7.41 11.43
C TYR A 52 -5.05 6.06 11.96
N PHE A 53 -3.84 5.68 11.53
CA PHE A 53 -3.11 4.51 12.00
C PHE A 53 -2.10 4.94 13.07
N VAL A 54 -1.98 4.16 14.14
CA VAL A 54 -1.05 4.44 15.25
C VAL A 54 0.25 3.69 14.99
N GLU A 55 1.36 4.40 15.05
CA GLU A 55 2.71 3.86 14.86
C GLU A 55 3.61 4.32 16.00
N GLU A 56 4.52 3.44 16.43
CA GLU A 56 5.58 3.82 17.34
C GLU A 56 6.73 4.45 16.55
N ASP A 57 7.17 5.63 16.96
CA ASP A 57 8.37 6.27 16.42
C ASP A 57 9.59 5.42 16.81
N PRO A 58 10.30 4.81 15.86
CA PRO A 58 11.41 3.92 16.17
C PRO A 58 12.63 4.64 16.80
N ARG A 59 12.68 5.98 16.78
CA ARG A 59 13.76 6.77 17.38
C ARG A 59 13.46 7.16 18.82
N THR A 60 12.21 7.50 19.13
CA THR A 60 11.83 8.02 20.45
C THR A 60 11.02 7.03 21.29
N GLY A 61 10.40 6.03 20.64
CA GLY A 61 9.41 5.14 21.26
C GLY A 61 8.04 5.79 21.44
N ASP A 62 7.85 7.02 20.96
CA ASP A 62 6.58 7.74 21.13
C ASP A 62 5.52 7.24 20.13
N LEU A 63 4.26 7.23 20.57
CA LEU A 63 3.15 6.92 19.69
C LEU A 63 2.80 8.14 18.83
N THR A 64 2.83 7.94 17.52
CA THR A 64 2.43 8.92 16.50
C THR A 64 1.21 8.41 15.73
N THR A 65 0.48 9.32 15.10
CA THR A 65 -0.64 8.98 14.22
C THR A 65 -0.36 9.41 12.80
N VAL A 66 -0.60 8.52 11.84
CA VAL A 66 -0.45 8.79 10.41
C VAL A 66 -1.79 8.61 9.72
N ALA A 67 -2.12 9.52 8.80
CA ALA A 67 -3.34 9.37 8.02
C ALA A 67 -3.20 8.17 7.05
N VAL A 68 -4.18 7.27 7.09
CA VAL A 68 -4.27 6.09 6.22
C VAL A 68 -5.62 6.03 5.51
N PRO A 69 -5.82 6.88 4.48
CA PRO A 69 -7.00 6.79 3.62
C PRO A 69 -7.02 5.46 2.87
N GLY A 70 -8.16 4.79 2.85
CA GLY A 70 -8.32 3.48 2.23
C GLY A 70 -9.46 3.45 1.24
N TYR A 71 -9.32 2.62 0.21
CA TYR A 71 -10.33 2.35 -0.79
C TYR A 71 -10.46 0.86 -1.06
N VAL A 72 -11.68 0.44 -1.38
CA VAL A 72 -11.98 -0.91 -1.88
C VAL A 72 -12.40 -0.83 -3.34
N TYR A 73 -12.05 -1.86 -4.10
CA TYR A 73 -12.31 -1.93 -5.54
C TYR A 73 -13.40 -2.97 -5.84
N ILE A 74 -14.43 -2.51 -6.55
CA ILE A 74 -15.56 -3.32 -7.03
C ILE A 74 -15.56 -3.23 -8.56
N PRO A 75 -15.54 -4.34 -9.31
CA PRO A 75 -15.51 -4.29 -10.77
C PRO A 75 -16.86 -3.82 -11.35
N ASP A 76 -16.84 -3.08 -12.45
CA ASP A 76 -18.05 -2.49 -13.06
C ASP A 76 -18.89 -3.49 -13.87
N ARG A 77 -18.34 -4.67 -14.20
CA ARG A 77 -19.01 -5.70 -15.01
C ARG A 77 -19.10 -7.03 -14.27
N GLY A 78 -20.31 -7.39 -13.82
CA GLY A 78 -20.72 -8.76 -13.47
C GLY A 78 -20.54 -9.20 -12.01
N ALA A 79 -21.58 -9.86 -11.47
CA ALA A 79 -21.72 -10.74 -10.29
C ALA A 79 -21.13 -10.35 -8.92
N ALA A 80 -20.01 -9.61 -8.85
CA ALA A 80 -19.40 -9.22 -7.60
C ALA A 80 -20.09 -7.99 -7.03
N SER A 81 -21.02 -8.21 -6.09
CA SER A 81 -21.51 -7.17 -5.18
C SER A 81 -20.51 -6.87 -4.05
N ALA A 82 -19.43 -7.66 -3.97
CA ALA A 82 -18.39 -7.55 -2.96
C ALA A 82 -17.09 -6.96 -3.55
N PRO A 83 -16.31 -6.23 -2.75
CA PRO A 83 -14.98 -5.82 -3.16
C PRO A 83 -14.04 -6.99 -3.45
N ILE A 84 -13.28 -6.88 -4.53
CA ILE A 84 -12.28 -7.89 -4.97
C ILE A 84 -10.84 -7.40 -4.80
N GLY A 85 -10.66 -6.17 -4.32
CA GLY A 85 -9.35 -5.56 -4.15
C GLY A 85 -9.40 -4.33 -3.25
N PHE A 86 -8.22 -3.83 -2.90
CA PHE A 86 -8.10 -2.64 -2.06
C PHE A 86 -6.80 -1.87 -2.33
N GLY A 87 -6.78 -0.62 -1.89
CA GLY A 87 -5.59 0.22 -1.78
C GLY A 87 -5.64 1.05 -0.51
N LEU A 88 -4.56 1.07 0.25
CA LEU A 88 -4.35 1.93 1.41
C LEU A 88 -3.21 2.89 1.11
N PHE A 89 -3.47 4.17 1.30
CA PHE A 89 -2.43 5.19 1.29
C PHE A 89 -1.87 5.37 2.70
N ARG A 90 -0.63 5.80 2.81
CA ARG A 90 -0.01 6.23 4.08
C ARG A 90 0.57 7.62 3.88
N ALA A 91 0.19 8.57 4.71
CA ALA A 91 0.71 9.92 4.64
C ALA A 91 2.22 9.95 4.93
N THR A 92 2.88 10.89 4.27
CA THR A 92 4.30 11.21 4.39
C THR A 92 4.42 12.73 4.26
N GLY A 93 5.51 13.32 4.74
CA GLY A 93 5.80 14.75 4.57
C GLY A 93 5.96 15.22 3.11
N PHE A 94 6.03 14.30 2.12
CA PHE A 94 6.03 14.67 0.70
C PHE A 94 4.67 14.41 0.00
N GLY A 95 3.67 13.88 0.70
CA GLY A 95 2.41 13.42 0.10
C GLY A 95 2.01 12.06 0.65
N TYR A 96 1.79 11.08 -0.22
CA TYR A 96 1.42 9.72 0.17
C TYR A 96 2.34 8.66 -0.42
N GLU A 97 2.41 7.56 0.30
CA GLU A 97 2.78 6.26 -0.25
C GLU A 97 1.50 5.51 -0.60
N LEU A 98 1.41 4.86 -1.78
CA LEU A 98 0.44 3.77 -1.94
C LEU A 98 1.02 2.54 -1.22
N TRP A 99 0.65 2.41 0.05
CA TRP A 99 1.31 1.59 1.05
C TRP A 99 0.98 0.11 0.92
N LEU A 100 -0.31 -0.22 0.85
CA LEU A 100 -0.77 -1.60 0.72
C LEU A 100 -1.79 -1.69 -0.38
N THR A 101 -1.65 -2.67 -1.25
CA THR A 101 -2.64 -2.94 -2.28
C THR A 101 -2.66 -4.43 -2.60
N GLY A 102 -3.83 -4.93 -2.97
CA GLY A 102 -4.01 -6.33 -3.32
C GLY A 102 -5.30 -6.54 -4.09
N VAL A 103 -5.28 -7.54 -4.97
CA VAL A 103 -6.45 -8.05 -5.68
C VAL A 103 -6.56 -9.54 -5.37
N GLU A 104 -7.78 -10.00 -5.16
CA GLU A 104 -8.12 -11.41 -5.00
C GLU A 104 -7.50 -12.26 -6.11
N ALA A 105 -6.94 -13.42 -5.74
CA ALA A 105 -6.23 -14.30 -6.66
C ALA A 105 -7.09 -14.71 -7.88
N ALA A 106 -8.39 -14.97 -7.66
CA ALA A 106 -9.33 -15.34 -8.72
C ALA A 106 -9.49 -14.28 -9.81
N TRP A 107 -9.17 -13.01 -9.51
CA TRP A 107 -9.34 -11.87 -10.41
C TRP A 107 -8.00 -11.35 -10.98
N ARG A 108 -6.87 -11.96 -10.61
CA ARG A 108 -5.55 -11.61 -11.17
C ARG A 108 -5.46 -12.05 -12.63
N GLY A 109 -4.64 -11.35 -13.43
CA GLY A 109 -4.49 -11.61 -14.87
C GLY A 109 -5.61 -11.05 -15.76
N HIS A 110 -6.69 -10.51 -15.19
CA HIS A 110 -7.84 -9.98 -15.93
C HIS A 110 -7.83 -8.44 -16.07
N GLY A 111 -6.69 -7.79 -15.81
CA GLY A 111 -6.56 -6.33 -15.89
C GLY A 111 -7.09 -5.54 -14.68
N HIS A 112 -7.75 -6.20 -13.70
CA HIS A 112 -8.28 -5.53 -12.52
C HIS A 112 -7.22 -4.86 -11.65
N GLY A 113 -6.04 -5.45 -11.50
CA GLY A 113 -4.92 -4.82 -10.76
C GLY A 113 -4.53 -3.48 -11.36
N ARG A 114 -4.37 -3.42 -12.69
CA ARG A 114 -4.09 -2.17 -13.40
C ARG A 114 -5.24 -1.17 -13.24
N ALA A 115 -6.47 -1.58 -13.55
CA ALA A 115 -7.63 -0.71 -13.46
C ALA A 115 -7.84 -0.14 -12.04
N MET A 116 -7.57 -0.95 -11.02
CA MET A 116 -7.63 -0.53 -9.62
C MET A 116 -6.52 0.48 -9.29
N VAL A 117 -5.27 0.21 -9.64
CA VAL A 117 -4.16 1.14 -9.36
C VAL A 117 -4.36 2.46 -10.14
N ASP A 118 -4.78 2.40 -11.40
CA ASP A 118 -5.15 3.58 -12.19
C ASP A 118 -6.24 4.39 -11.50
N ALA A 119 -7.31 3.73 -11.02
CA ALA A 119 -8.37 4.41 -10.29
C ALA A 119 -7.87 5.00 -8.96
N LEU A 120 -6.99 4.29 -8.24
CA LEU A 120 -6.41 4.74 -6.96
C LEU A 120 -5.60 6.01 -7.19
N LEU A 121 -4.77 6.06 -8.23
CA LEU A 121 -3.96 7.24 -8.55
C LEU A 121 -4.77 8.46 -8.99
N ASN A 122 -6.05 8.28 -9.36
CA ASN A 122 -6.95 9.37 -9.70
C ASN A 122 -7.71 9.95 -8.48
N THR A 123 -7.61 9.37 -7.28
CA THR A 123 -8.17 9.95 -6.05
C THR A 123 -7.35 11.15 -5.57
N PRO A 124 -7.88 12.01 -4.67
CA PRO A 124 -7.11 13.12 -4.09
C PRO A 124 -5.80 12.71 -3.41
N GLU A 125 -5.78 11.54 -2.77
CA GLU A 125 -4.57 10.94 -2.20
C GLU A 125 -3.66 10.37 -3.28
N GLY A 126 -4.23 9.65 -4.25
CA GLY A 126 -3.52 9.06 -5.38
C GLY A 126 -2.77 10.08 -6.21
N LYS A 127 -3.36 11.25 -6.45
CA LYS A 127 -2.69 12.38 -7.13
C LYS A 127 -1.46 12.89 -6.38
N ARG A 128 -1.34 12.58 -5.08
CA ARG A 128 -0.18 12.90 -4.24
C ARG A 128 0.58 11.65 -3.78
N ALA A 129 0.26 10.47 -4.34
CA ALA A 129 0.91 9.22 -4.00
C ALA A 129 2.20 9.06 -4.79
N TYR A 130 3.28 9.69 -4.35
CA TYR A 130 4.53 9.75 -5.11
C TYR A 130 5.41 8.53 -4.91
N VAL A 131 5.15 7.70 -3.89
CA VAL A 131 6.02 6.59 -3.51
C VAL A 131 5.25 5.28 -3.50
N MET A 132 5.91 4.21 -3.99
CA MET A 132 5.46 2.83 -3.81
C MET A 132 6.63 1.94 -3.46
N ARG A 133 6.44 1.02 -2.51
CA ARG A 133 7.42 -0.01 -2.17
C ARG A 133 6.92 -1.35 -2.67
N VAL A 134 7.79 -2.07 -3.38
CA VAL A 134 7.51 -3.41 -3.88
C VAL A 134 8.53 -4.35 -3.27
N HIS A 135 8.09 -5.46 -2.67
CA HIS A 135 9.00 -6.51 -2.23
C HIS A 135 9.79 -7.07 -3.42
N ARG A 136 11.09 -7.34 -3.28
CA ARG A 136 11.94 -7.73 -4.43
C ARG A 136 11.68 -9.14 -4.97
N PHE A 137 11.30 -10.05 -4.09
CA PHE A 137 11.22 -11.49 -4.39
C PHE A 137 9.81 -12.07 -4.21
N GLY A 138 8.79 -11.20 -4.22
CA GLY A 138 7.40 -11.63 -4.20
C GLY A 138 6.98 -12.22 -5.55
N ARG A 139 6.00 -13.12 -5.52
CA ARG A 139 5.49 -13.79 -6.74
C ARG A 139 5.12 -12.80 -7.86
N ASP A 140 4.48 -11.70 -7.48
CA ASP A 140 3.94 -10.71 -8.42
C ASP A 140 4.83 -9.46 -8.58
N SER A 141 6.07 -9.48 -8.05
CA SER A 141 6.94 -8.30 -8.00
C SER A 141 7.33 -7.75 -9.37
N ALA A 142 7.64 -8.63 -10.33
CA ALA A 142 7.98 -8.21 -11.69
C ALA A 142 6.78 -7.58 -12.42
N ALA A 143 5.58 -8.16 -12.23
CA ALA A 143 4.35 -7.63 -12.80
C ALA A 143 4.00 -6.26 -12.20
N MET A 144 4.17 -6.10 -10.88
CA MET A 144 4.00 -4.81 -10.22
C MET A 144 5.02 -3.78 -10.73
N ALA A 145 6.31 -4.13 -10.82
CA ALA A 145 7.34 -3.24 -11.35
C ALA A 145 7.01 -2.74 -12.77
N HIS A 146 6.55 -3.64 -13.64
CA HIS A 146 6.13 -3.29 -15.00
C HIS A 146 4.91 -2.36 -15.00
N LEU A 147 3.91 -2.65 -14.16
CA LEU A 147 2.74 -1.77 -13.98
C LEU A 147 3.18 -0.37 -13.53
N LEU A 148 4.00 -0.27 -12.48
CA LEU A 148 4.48 1.00 -11.94
C LEU A 148 5.24 1.83 -12.98
N SER A 149 6.09 1.20 -13.78
CA SER A 149 6.77 1.87 -14.90
C SER A 149 5.79 2.47 -15.91
N SER A 150 4.73 1.73 -16.26
CA SER A 150 3.69 2.24 -17.17
C SER A 150 2.88 3.41 -16.59
N LEU A 151 2.90 3.58 -15.26
CA LEU A 151 2.21 4.65 -14.53
C LEU A 151 3.14 5.81 -14.16
N GLY A 152 4.31 5.88 -14.78
CA GLY A 152 5.26 6.98 -14.60
C GLY A 152 6.08 6.88 -13.31
N TYR A 153 6.15 5.72 -12.66
CA TYR A 153 7.07 5.49 -11.57
C TYR A 153 8.39 4.93 -12.07
N ALA A 154 9.50 5.43 -11.53
CA ALA A 154 10.83 4.89 -11.76
C ALA A 154 11.40 4.32 -10.45
N CYS A 155 12.17 3.23 -10.54
CA CYS A 155 12.88 2.71 -9.38
C CYS A 155 13.96 3.72 -8.96
N ALA A 156 13.83 4.27 -7.76
CA ALA A 156 14.78 5.22 -7.20
C ALA A 156 15.85 4.54 -6.33
N ARG A 157 15.51 3.41 -5.71
CA ARG A 157 16.40 2.68 -4.80
C ARG A 157 15.97 1.23 -4.63
N GLU A 158 16.95 0.35 -4.43
CA GLU A 158 16.71 -1.02 -3.98
C GLU A 158 17.36 -1.25 -2.61
N SER A 159 16.72 -2.06 -1.78
CA SER A 159 17.25 -2.59 -0.52
C SER A 159 17.35 -4.12 -0.63
N ALA A 160 17.72 -4.79 0.46
CA ALA A 160 17.70 -6.25 0.52
C ALA A 160 16.27 -6.83 0.34
N ARG A 161 15.23 -6.09 0.73
CA ARG A 161 13.84 -6.59 0.76
C ARG A 161 12.90 -5.86 -0.19
N HIS A 162 13.17 -4.60 -0.52
CA HIS A 162 12.23 -3.74 -1.25
C HIS A 162 12.91 -2.96 -2.37
N SER A 163 12.20 -2.77 -3.48
CA SER A 163 12.48 -1.74 -4.47
C SER A 163 11.51 -0.57 -4.26
N TRP A 164 12.06 0.63 -4.20
CA TRP A 164 11.35 1.89 -3.97
C TRP A 164 11.15 2.58 -5.30
N TYR A 165 9.90 2.89 -5.61
CA TYR A 165 9.46 3.50 -6.85
C TYR A 165 8.96 4.91 -6.56
N VAL A 166 9.40 5.87 -7.37
CA VAL A 166 9.05 7.29 -7.25
C VAL A 166 8.40 7.76 -8.55
N ARG A 167 7.26 8.44 -8.45
CA ARG A 167 6.55 8.98 -9.61
C ARG A 167 7.30 10.16 -10.22
N ALA A 168 7.28 10.29 -11.54
CA ALA A 168 8.09 11.27 -12.27
C ALA A 168 7.75 12.75 -11.94
N ASP A 169 6.52 13.02 -11.50
CA ASP A 169 6.02 14.34 -11.09
C ASP A 169 6.16 14.59 -9.57
N ALA A 170 6.94 13.77 -8.87
CA ALA A 170 7.21 13.94 -7.45
C ALA A 170 7.80 15.32 -7.11
N PRO A 171 7.51 15.87 -5.92
CA PRO A 171 8.13 17.10 -5.45
C PRO A 171 9.67 17.04 -5.52
N PRO A 172 10.33 18.17 -5.85
CA PRO A 172 11.79 18.23 -5.88
C PRO A 172 12.40 17.73 -4.56
N GLY A 173 13.48 16.96 -4.66
CA GLY A 173 14.18 16.41 -3.49
C GLY A 173 13.63 15.08 -2.96
N LEU A 174 12.40 14.66 -3.29
CA LEU A 174 11.86 13.37 -2.80
C LEU A 174 12.68 12.17 -3.30
N ALA A 175 13.03 12.15 -4.60
CA ALA A 175 13.82 11.05 -5.17
C ALA A 175 15.22 10.96 -4.52
N GLU A 176 15.84 12.11 -4.23
CA GLU A 176 17.13 12.18 -3.56
C GLU A 176 17.03 11.76 -2.09
N TYR A 177 15.99 12.22 -1.39
CA TYR A 177 15.66 11.78 -0.04
C TYR A 177 15.52 10.26 0.05
N ILE A 178 14.81 9.62 -0.88
CA ILE A 178 14.63 8.16 -0.89
C ILE A 178 15.95 7.43 -1.16
N ARG A 179 16.81 7.98 -2.03
CA ARG A 179 18.14 7.40 -2.33
C ARG A 179 19.06 7.42 -1.11
N THR A 180 19.03 8.51 -0.34
CA THR A 180 19.92 8.73 0.81
C THR A 180 19.37 8.24 2.14
N ALA A 181 18.05 8.02 2.23
CA ALA A 181 17.40 7.43 3.39
C ALA A 181 18.11 6.12 3.78
N THR A 182 18.61 5.98 5.01
CA THR A 182 19.08 4.67 5.50
C THR A 182 17.89 3.73 5.66
N SER A 183 18.10 2.41 5.67
CA SER A 183 17.06 1.36 5.70
C SER A 183 16.01 1.47 6.84
N ALA A 184 16.22 2.41 7.77
CA ALA A 184 15.38 2.72 8.92
C ALA A 184 14.65 4.07 8.82
N ALA A 185 14.68 4.78 7.68
CA ALA A 185 14.03 6.09 7.59
C ALA A 185 12.49 5.96 7.65
N PRO A 186 11.83 6.60 8.64
CA PRO A 186 10.38 6.60 8.75
C PRO A 186 9.71 7.55 7.75
N ALA A 187 8.39 7.41 7.64
CA ALA A 187 7.54 8.33 6.91
C ALA A 187 7.74 9.76 7.47
N VAL A 188 8.01 10.71 6.57
CA VAL A 188 8.39 12.08 6.90
C VAL A 188 7.29 12.76 7.73
N HIS A 189 7.68 13.41 8.83
CA HIS A 189 6.83 14.22 9.73
C HIS A 189 6.35 15.51 9.06
#